data_AF-A0A7W6DV00-F1
#
_entry.id   AF-A0A7W6DV00-F1
#
_cell.length_a   1.000
_cell.length_b   1.000
_cell.length_c   1.000
_cell.angle_alpha   90.00
_cell.angle_beta   90.00
_cell.angle_gamma   90.00
#
_symmetry.space_group_name_H-M   'P 1'
#
loop_
_entity.id
_entity.type
_entity.pdbx_description
1 polymer ?
#
loop_
_entity_poly.entity_id
_entity_poly.type
_entity_poly.pdbx_seq_one_letter_code
_entity_poly.pdbx_strand_id
1 'polypeptide(L)'
;MKRFATAALILGLASPVFADSHEEMEIPQETVDAIMSMLTDMECQMAPDDIEMEDGGYELDDVICKGGDQFDIELDADLNEVGRRAE
;
A
#
# COMPACT_ATOMS: atom_id res chain seq x y z
N MET A 1 -22.93 -21.17 -53.80
CA MET A 1 -23.15 -22.41 -53.01
C MET A 1 -21.97 -22.58 -52.07
N LYS A 2 -22.21 -22.53 -50.75
CA LYS A 2 -21.97 -23.64 -49.80
C LYS A 2 -20.48 -24.07 -49.82
N ARG A 3 -19.65 -23.84 -48.80
CA ARG A 3 -19.79 -24.40 -47.45
C ARG A 3 -18.72 -23.87 -46.47
N PHE A 4 -19.18 -23.50 -45.29
CA PHE A 4 -18.66 -23.82 -43.94
C PHE A 4 -17.20 -23.50 -43.56
N ALA A 5 -17.05 -22.63 -42.55
CA ALA A 5 -16.11 -22.84 -41.46
C ALA A 5 -16.77 -22.36 -40.15
N THR A 6 -17.19 -23.33 -39.35
CA THR A 6 -17.76 -23.19 -38.01
C THR A 6 -16.69 -22.66 -37.07
N ALA A 7 -16.89 -21.47 -36.50
CA ALA A 7 -16.00 -20.92 -35.48
C ALA A 7 -16.31 -21.53 -34.10
N ALA A 8 -15.23 -21.84 -33.39
CA ALA A 8 -15.20 -22.69 -32.22
C ALA A 8 -15.67 -22.01 -30.92
N LEU A 9 -16.25 -22.87 -30.10
CA LEU A 9 -16.40 -22.85 -28.64
C LEU A 9 -15.25 -22.16 -27.88
N ILE A 10 -15.56 -21.21 -26.99
CA ILE A 10 -14.81 -21.04 -25.73
C ILE A 10 -15.83 -20.73 -24.61
N LEU A 11 -15.98 -21.70 -23.70
CA LEU A 11 -16.60 -21.51 -22.38
C LEU A 11 -15.72 -20.52 -21.61
N GLY A 12 -16.22 -19.29 -21.43
CA GLY A 12 -15.66 -18.37 -20.44
C GLY A 12 -16.05 -18.85 -19.05
N LEU A 13 -15.12 -19.49 -18.35
CA LEU A 13 -15.21 -19.79 -16.93
C LEU A 13 -15.31 -18.46 -16.18
N ALA A 14 -16.53 -18.09 -15.76
CA ALA A 14 -16.72 -17.07 -14.74
C ALA A 14 -16.25 -17.65 -13.40
N SER A 15 -14.95 -17.58 -13.13
CA SER A 15 -14.44 -17.81 -11.78
C SER A 15 -14.50 -16.47 -11.03
N PRO A 16 -15.07 -16.41 -9.82
CA PRO A 16 -14.89 -15.26 -8.96
C PRO A 16 -13.40 -15.19 -8.63
N VAL A 17 -12.73 -14.16 -9.11
CA VAL A 17 -11.42 -13.75 -8.59
C VAL A 17 -11.70 -13.20 -7.20
N PHE A 18 -11.61 -14.05 -6.19
CA PHE A 18 -11.31 -13.60 -4.84
C PHE A 18 -9.85 -13.15 -4.87
N ALA A 19 -9.64 -11.85 -5.08
CA ALA A 19 -8.37 -11.19 -4.80
C ALA A 19 -8.31 -11.02 -3.28
N ASP A 20 -7.93 -12.08 -2.57
CA ASP A 20 -7.74 -12.05 -1.12
C ASP A 20 -6.74 -13.15 -0.73
N SER A 21 -5.52 -13.01 -1.25
CA SER A 21 -4.39 -13.85 -0.86
C SER A 21 -3.07 -13.20 -1.32
N HIS A 22 -2.70 -12.09 -0.69
CA HIS A 22 -1.27 -11.82 -0.46
C HIS A 22 -1.02 -12.10 1.01
N GLU A 23 -0.52 -13.30 1.30
CA GLU A 23 0.04 -13.66 2.61
C GLU A 23 1.43 -13.02 2.80
N GLU A 24 1.58 -11.75 2.40
CA GLU A 24 2.61 -10.89 2.97
C GLU A 24 2.13 -10.49 4.37
N MET A 25 3.03 -10.19 5.30
CA MET A 25 2.63 -9.73 6.64
C MET A 25 1.98 -8.36 6.50
N GLU A 26 0.70 -8.36 6.17
CA GLU A 26 -0.08 -7.18 5.88
C GLU A 26 -0.21 -6.36 7.16
N ILE A 27 0.17 -5.09 7.07
CA ILE A 27 0.05 -4.14 8.18
C ILE A 27 -1.44 -4.02 8.50
N PRO A 28 -1.87 -4.15 9.77
CA PRO A 28 -3.27 -3.99 10.13
C PRO A 28 -3.82 -2.66 9.62
N GLN A 29 -4.99 -2.67 8.96
CA GLN A 29 -5.58 -1.44 8.40
C GLN A 29 -5.77 -0.34 9.45
N GLU A 30 -6.04 -0.70 10.70
CA GLU A 30 -6.12 0.24 11.82
C GLU A 30 -4.81 0.98 12.08
N THR A 31 -3.67 0.32 11.87
CA THR A 31 -2.33 0.92 11.96
C THR A 31 -2.08 1.84 10.78
N VAL A 32 -2.41 1.40 9.56
CA VAL A 32 -2.32 2.23 8.34
C VAL A 32 -3.13 3.52 8.53
N ASP A 33 -4.39 3.40 8.97
CA ASP A 33 -5.27 4.54 9.19
C ASP A 33 -4.72 5.50 10.27
N ALA A 34 -4.12 4.96 11.34
CA ALA A 34 -3.49 5.75 12.40
C ALA A 34 -2.27 6.54 11.88
N ILE A 35 -1.39 5.90 11.11
CA ILE A 35 -0.24 6.55 10.48
C ILE A 35 -0.69 7.65 9.52
N MET A 36 -1.67 7.37 8.66
CA MET A 36 -2.19 8.36 7.69
C MET A 36 -2.86 9.56 8.38
N SER A 37 -3.55 9.32 9.50
CA SER A 37 -4.10 10.41 10.33
C SER A 37 -2.99 11.26 10.94
N MET A 38 -1.94 10.62 11.48
CA MET A 38 -0.78 11.33 12.03
C MET A 38 -0.09 12.19 10.96
N LEU A 39 0.16 11.67 9.76
CA LEU A 39 0.74 12.42 8.64
C LEU A 39 -0.13 13.63 8.27
N THR A 40 -1.45 13.45 8.24
CA THR A 40 -2.40 14.54 7.96
C THR A 40 -2.30 15.66 9.00
N ASP A 41 -2.22 15.30 10.29
CA ASP A 41 -2.06 16.26 11.40
C ASP A 41 -0.72 17.02 11.33
N MET A 42 0.32 16.39 10.77
CA MET A 42 1.63 17.00 10.52
C MET A 42 1.70 17.83 9.22
N GLU A 43 0.59 17.98 8.49
CA GLU A 43 0.56 18.61 7.16
C GLU A 43 1.48 17.89 6.15
N CYS A 44 1.55 16.55 6.24
CA CYS A 44 2.29 15.66 5.35
C CYS A 44 1.36 14.72 4.56
N GLN A 45 1.88 14.18 3.46
CA GLN A 45 1.18 13.27 2.53
C GLN A 45 2.13 12.14 2.10
N MET A 46 1.58 10.96 1.87
CA MET A 46 2.30 9.73 1.47
C MET A 46 1.29 8.74 0.87
N ALA A 47 1.71 7.73 0.11
CA ALA A 47 0.81 6.62 -0.24
C ALA A 47 0.79 5.57 0.90
N PRO A 48 -0.36 4.94 1.20
CA PRO A 48 -0.41 3.87 2.20
C PRO A 48 0.46 2.66 1.88
N ASP A 49 0.74 2.43 0.59
CA ASP A 49 1.59 1.33 0.11
C ASP A 49 3.08 1.58 0.39
N ASP A 50 3.46 2.82 0.77
CA ASP A 50 4.83 3.22 1.12
C ASP A 50 5.11 3.02 2.64
N ILE A 51 4.24 2.30 3.36
CA ILE A 51 4.47 1.89 4.75
C ILE A 51 5.13 0.51 4.75
N GLU A 52 6.37 0.44 5.21
CA GLU A 52 7.09 -0.83 5.39
C GLU A 52 7.10 -1.24 6.87
N MET A 53 6.87 -2.52 7.17
CA MET A 53 6.99 -3.06 8.52
C MET A 53 8.41 -3.56 8.76
N GLU A 54 9.08 -2.97 9.75
CA GLU A 54 10.43 -3.37 10.17
C GLU A 54 10.43 -4.16 11.50
N ASP A 55 11.59 -4.66 11.91
CA ASP A 55 11.74 -5.33 13.21
C ASP A 55 11.63 -4.33 14.36
N GLY A 56 10.40 -4.16 14.86
CA GLY A 56 10.10 -3.32 16.02
C GLY A 56 9.38 -2.01 15.72
N GLY A 57 8.88 -1.82 14.48
CA GLY A 57 8.22 -0.59 14.10
C GLY A 57 7.83 -0.53 12.63
N TYR A 58 7.84 0.69 12.08
CA TYR A 58 7.43 0.99 10.70
C TYR A 58 8.38 2.01 10.08
N GLU A 59 8.71 1.83 8.81
CA GLU A 59 9.35 2.85 7.98
C GLU A 59 8.27 3.47 7.08
N LEU A 60 8.26 4.80 7.01
CA LEU A 60 7.39 5.57 6.13
C LEU A 60 8.25 6.20 5.04
N ASP A 61 8.17 5.66 3.83
CA ASP A 61 8.94 6.15 2.70
C ASP A 61 8.19 7.26 1.96
N ASP A 62 8.93 8.09 1.21
CA ASP A 62 8.36 9.10 0.31
C ASP A 62 7.42 10.12 1.01
N VAL A 63 7.58 10.39 2.32
CA VAL A 63 6.71 11.33 3.05
C VAL A 63 6.96 12.77 2.60
N ILE A 64 5.97 13.39 1.97
CA ILE A 64 6.03 14.78 1.51
C ILE A 64 5.33 15.68 2.52
N CYS A 65 6.10 16.48 3.25
CA CYS A 65 5.57 17.45 4.19
C CYS A 65 5.44 18.85 3.57
N LYS A 66 4.75 19.75 4.28
CA LYS A 66 4.68 21.16 3.91
C LYS A 66 6.07 21.74 3.66
N GLY A 67 6.22 22.37 2.49
CA GLY A 67 7.52 22.81 1.96
C GLY A 67 7.89 22.04 0.69
N GLY A 68 7.33 20.83 0.52
CA GLY A 68 7.58 19.97 -0.63
C GLY A 68 8.84 19.13 -0.50
N ASP A 69 9.50 19.16 0.66
CA ASP A 69 10.62 18.28 0.98
C ASP A 69 10.09 16.87 1.27
N GLN A 70 10.83 15.87 0.83
CA GLN A 70 10.56 14.45 0.99
C GLN A 70 11.43 13.87 2.11
N PHE A 71 10.86 12.97 2.90
CA PHE A 71 11.50 12.38 4.05
C PHE A 71 11.16 10.90 4.19
N ASP A 72 12.12 10.16 4.74
CA ASP A 72 11.87 8.86 5.35
C ASP A 72 11.68 9.07 6.84
N ILE A 73 10.63 8.48 7.41
CA ILE A 73 10.31 8.59 8.84
C ILE A 73 10.26 7.19 9.44
N GLU A 74 11.05 6.97 10.48
CA GLU A 74 11.06 5.73 11.26
C GLU A 74 10.15 5.89 12.48
N LEU A 75 9.22 4.95 12.64
CA LEU A 75 8.33 4.84 13.78
C LEU A 75 8.65 3.62 14.63
N ASP A 76 8.57 3.73 15.95
CA ASP A 76 8.53 2.56 16.82
C ASP A 76 7.16 1.84 16.78
N ALA A 77 7.08 0.67 17.43
CA ALA A 77 5.85 -0.13 17.50
C ALA A 77 4.64 0.60 18.15
N ASP A 78 4.89 1.67 18.90
CA ASP A 78 3.87 2.51 19.51
C ASP A 78 3.51 3.73 18.63
N LEU A 79 4.00 3.76 17.38
CA LEU A 79 3.83 4.83 16.38
C LEU A 79 4.46 6.17 16.77
N ASN A 80 5.50 6.17 17.60
CA ASN A 80 6.27 7.37 17.86
C ASN A 80 7.38 7.52 16.82
N GLU A 81 7.56 8.73 16.29
CA GLU A 81 8.71 9.05 15.46
C GLU A 81 10.02 8.91 16.26
N VAL A 82 10.87 7.99 15.81
CA VAL A 82 12.20 7.72 16.38
C VAL A 82 13.32 8.15 15.44
N GLY A 83 13.02 8.36 14.16
CA GLY A 83 13.99 8.79 13.15
C GLY A 83 13.33 9.59 12.03
N ARG A 84 14.09 10.52 11.44
CA ARG A 84 13.71 11.26 10.23
C ARG A 84 14.95 11.57 9.39
N ARG A 85 14.89 11.25 8.11
CA ARG A 85 15.95 11.51 7.12
C ARG A 85 15.35 12.23 5.92
N ALA A 86 16.07 13.21 5.36
CA ALA A 86 15.67 13.80 4.08
C ALA A 86 16.20 12.94 2.93
N GLU A 87 15.40 12.75 1.89
CA GLU A 87 15.80 12.07 0.64
C GLU A 87 16.48 12.99 -0.39
#